data_AF-A0A8D8CI27-F1
#
_entry.id   AF-A0A8D8CI27-F1
#
_cell.length_a   1.000
_cell.length_b   1.000
_cell.length_c   1.000
_cell.angle_alpha   90.00
_cell.angle_beta   90.00
_cell.angle_gamma   90.00
#
_symmetry.space_group_name_H-M   'P 1'
#
loop_
_entity.id
_entity.type
_entity.pdbx_description
1 polymer ?
#
loop_
_entity_poly.entity_id
_entity_poly.type
_entity_poly.pdbx_seq_one_letter_code
_entity_poly.pdbx_strand_id
1 'polypeptide(L)'
;MLKRWSSFLLRLVLVVSLPPGGHVLGERKLQPVPASRFSLDASGQSWPHVRLSGSGCDQFEECVPAARCTVQTSGSASLRPCITEFNTDGICCQRNGGPSRLQKRSHDFETVSHNAILEGHREYAATLKAINENRKFMTSKAESAFHTHHFLQSAYPNGDTEDGIYENILAAKHFADLTNMTLDERQLGNFQARTKRCLKPVRCDHRCPYRSFDGTCNNLHPDRTSWGAAGHPFEKLLPPAYEDGVWAARTHSVTGRPLTSARTISASLLPDIDRPHPQLNLLTMQFGQFIAHDFTRSSSIKLGDKDIECCAEGGSHALQGDQRHFACLPIEVRPDDPFFSKFGVCCLNFVRLALAGDPECRLGYAKQLSKVTHFIDGSPIYGSNEELARSLRTFQKGQLRNSFPFGIEELPLNQDPGVCEPWAQVCFEAGDDRVNQVVSLVQVQVLFLREHNRVAGILSHVNPHWSDETVYQEARKIVIAELQRIVYNEYLPLVVGWDKAKQYGLLDVQDGYTEQYSSNIKPVVLSEVSGTAFRFGHSTVQGHFRIQHRHAPTETVPLHRTFNDPSRVLTPTSFDDYLFSLGAQPQQQVDPSITLGLTGFLFAAQNPFGSDLASLNIQRGRDHALRPYNDY
;
A
#
# COMPACT_ATOMS: atom_id res chain seq x y z
N MET A 1 -49.81 4.39 19.69
CA MET A 1 -48.97 4.41 20.91
C MET A 1 -47.59 4.94 20.54
N LEU A 2 -47.52 6.25 20.30
CA LEU A 2 -46.29 7.03 20.12
C LEU A 2 -45.99 7.75 21.44
N LYS A 3 -44.71 7.91 21.78
CA LYS A 3 -44.13 8.43 23.03
C LYS A 3 -43.99 7.41 24.16
N ARG A 4 -42.85 6.71 24.16
CA ARG A 4 -42.05 6.30 25.33
C ARG A 4 -40.93 5.40 24.80
N TRP A 5 -39.80 5.97 24.40
CA TRP A 5 -38.46 5.36 24.36
C TRP A 5 -37.48 6.45 23.88
N SER A 6 -37.36 7.50 24.70
CA SER A 6 -36.37 8.57 24.54
C SER A 6 -35.90 8.98 25.94
N SER A 7 -35.33 8.05 26.69
CA SER A 7 -34.69 8.31 27.99
C SER A 7 -34.05 7.02 28.50
N PHE A 8 -32.94 6.57 27.90
CA PHE A 8 -32.01 5.68 28.61
C PHE A 8 -30.56 5.66 28.08
N LEU A 9 -30.14 6.58 27.20
CA LEU A 9 -28.75 6.66 26.72
C LEU A 9 -28.21 8.10 26.72
N LEU A 10 -28.42 8.81 27.83
CA LEU A 10 -27.76 10.08 28.12
C LEU A 10 -27.63 10.23 29.63
N ARG A 11 -26.50 9.78 30.20
CA ARG A 11 -25.83 10.28 31.41
C ARG A 11 -24.76 9.30 31.88
N LEU A 12 -23.53 9.48 31.39
CA LEU A 12 -22.33 9.36 32.23
C LEU A 12 -21.15 10.06 31.56
N VAL A 13 -21.29 11.38 31.39
CA VAL A 13 -20.19 12.33 31.19
C VAL A 13 -20.52 13.60 31.99
N LEU A 14 -19.56 13.99 32.86
CA LEU A 14 -19.39 15.25 33.62
C LEU A 14 -20.39 15.48 34.80
N VAL A 15 -19.99 15.85 36.01
CA VAL A 15 -19.15 17.00 36.45
C VAL A 15 -18.75 16.81 37.93
N VAL A 16 -17.51 17.15 38.33
CA VAL A 16 -17.26 17.95 39.55
C VAL A 16 -16.05 18.88 39.30
N SER A 17 -16.31 20.18 39.30
CA SER A 17 -15.34 21.26 39.52
C SER A 17 -15.95 22.21 40.56
N LEU A 18 -15.21 22.57 41.61
CA LEU A 18 -15.46 23.74 42.48
C LEU A 18 -14.11 24.24 43.07
N PRO A 19 -13.83 25.56 43.08
CA PRO A 19 -12.86 26.25 43.96
C PRO A 19 -13.62 26.95 45.14
N PRO A 20 -13.04 27.81 46.03
CA PRO A 20 -11.69 28.39 46.12
C PRO A 20 -11.05 28.45 47.55
N GLY A 21 -9.77 28.87 47.64
CA GLY A 21 -9.11 29.35 48.88
C GLY A 21 -7.58 29.29 48.81
N GLY A 22 -6.94 30.46 48.70
CA GLY A 22 -5.51 30.58 48.36
C GLY A 22 -4.53 30.60 49.53
N HIS A 23 -3.23 30.57 49.19
CA HIS A 23 -2.17 31.35 49.83
C HIS A 23 -0.93 31.42 48.91
N VAL A 24 -0.37 32.62 48.83
CA VAL A 24 0.83 33.05 48.10
C VAL A 24 2.10 32.62 48.85
N LEU A 25 3.16 32.25 48.12
CA LEU A 25 4.56 32.72 48.30
C LEU A 25 5.54 31.87 47.46
N GLY A 26 6.44 32.56 46.73
CA GLY A 26 7.79 32.03 46.45
C GLY A 26 8.24 31.98 44.99
N GLU A 27 8.50 33.13 44.37
CA GLU A 27 9.30 33.23 43.15
C GLU A 27 10.75 32.75 43.40
N ARG A 28 11.29 31.89 42.52
CA ARG A 28 12.74 31.77 42.30
C ARG A 28 13.04 31.93 40.81
N LYS A 29 13.69 33.07 40.51
CA LYS A 29 14.35 33.38 39.25
C LYS A 29 15.44 32.34 38.94
N LEU A 30 15.46 31.82 37.72
CA LEU A 30 16.64 31.22 37.10
C LEU A 30 16.95 31.99 35.81
N GLN A 31 18.14 32.55 35.76
CA GLN A 31 18.70 33.32 34.65
C GLN A 31 19.13 32.39 33.50
N PRO A 32 19.12 32.87 32.24
CA PRO A 32 19.59 32.11 31.09
C PRO A 32 21.11 32.18 30.92
N VAL A 33 21.72 31.04 30.55
CA VAL A 33 23.13 30.90 30.14
C VAL A 33 23.28 31.35 28.67
N PRO A 34 24.35 32.07 28.29
CA PRO A 34 24.44 32.72 26.98
C PRO A 34 24.86 31.77 25.85
N ALA A 35 24.18 31.91 24.70
CA ALA A 35 24.58 31.34 23.42
C ALA A 35 25.72 32.15 22.80
N SER A 36 26.82 31.48 22.44
CA SER A 36 27.90 32.05 21.63
C SER A 36 27.51 32.06 20.15
N ARG A 37 27.69 33.23 19.54
CA ARG A 37 27.40 33.64 18.16
C ARG A 37 28.17 32.82 17.13
N PHE A 38 27.49 32.42 16.05
CA PHE A 38 27.99 32.66 14.69
C PHE A 38 26.87 33.24 13.83
N SER A 39 27.24 34.33 13.17
CA SER A 39 26.43 35.29 12.43
C SER A 39 26.17 34.81 11.01
N LEU A 40 24.92 34.86 10.56
CA LEU A 40 24.57 35.04 9.16
C LEU A 40 23.60 36.23 9.08
N ASP A 41 24.04 37.24 8.33
CA ASP A 41 23.37 38.52 8.15
C ASP A 41 21.95 38.37 7.62
N ALA A 42 21.03 39.04 8.30
CA ALA A 42 19.69 39.33 7.84
C ALA A 42 19.70 40.66 7.09
N SER A 43 19.60 40.64 5.76
CA SER A 43 18.97 41.73 5.02
C SER A 43 17.47 41.45 4.99
N GLY A 44 16.77 42.05 5.95
CA GLY A 44 15.31 42.04 5.99
C GLY A 44 14.73 42.77 4.78
N GLN A 45 14.13 42.02 3.88
CA GLN A 45 13.04 42.50 3.04
C GLN A 45 11.78 41.73 3.42
N SER A 46 10.90 42.44 4.12
CA SER A 46 9.51 42.06 4.35
C SER A 46 8.82 41.85 3.00
N TRP A 47 8.40 40.62 2.72
CA TRP A 47 7.44 40.37 1.64
C TRP A 47 6.10 40.94 2.07
N PRO A 48 5.48 41.84 1.31
CA PRO A 48 4.19 42.40 1.68
C PRO A 48 3.13 41.30 1.63
N HIS A 49 2.33 41.18 2.70
CA HIS A 49 1.05 40.49 2.67
C HIS A 49 0.14 41.19 1.66
N VAL A 50 0.19 40.75 0.41
CA VAL A 50 -0.81 41.11 -0.59
C VAL A 50 -2.06 40.29 -0.27
N ARG A 51 -3.08 40.93 0.33
CA ARG A 51 -4.46 40.46 0.19
C ARG A 51 -4.82 40.62 -1.29
N LEU A 52 -4.67 39.55 -2.08
CA LEU A 52 -5.19 39.51 -3.45
C LEU A 52 -6.71 39.31 -3.37
N SER A 53 -7.45 40.40 -3.52
CA SER A 53 -8.87 40.39 -3.84
C SER A 53 -9.05 40.23 -5.35
N GLY A 54 -9.56 39.08 -5.80
CA GLY A 54 -9.87 38.75 -7.21
C GLY A 54 -8.60 38.45 -8.03
N SER A 55 -8.52 37.41 -8.86
CA SER A 55 -9.52 36.69 -9.64
C SER A 55 -9.07 35.24 -9.83
N GLY A 56 -10.04 34.32 -9.87
CA GLY A 56 -9.82 32.90 -10.08
C GLY A 56 -9.06 32.57 -11.37
N CYS A 57 -8.66 31.30 -11.45
CA CYS A 57 -7.99 30.69 -12.59
C CYS A 57 -8.59 31.12 -13.94
N ASP A 58 -7.78 31.06 -15.00
CA ASP A 58 -8.24 31.48 -16.34
C ASP A 58 -9.49 30.70 -16.76
N GLN A 59 -10.20 31.20 -17.77
CA GLN A 59 -11.48 30.64 -18.23
C GLN A 59 -11.45 29.15 -18.62
N PHE A 60 -10.24 28.59 -18.85
CA PHE A 60 -10.00 27.19 -19.19
C PHE A 60 -9.27 26.42 -18.07
N GLU A 61 -9.16 27.01 -16.89
CA GLU A 61 -8.50 26.44 -15.73
C GLU A 61 -9.46 26.34 -14.55
N GLU A 62 -9.29 25.30 -13.75
CA GLU A 62 -10.02 25.06 -12.52
C GLU A 62 -9.04 25.15 -11.35
N CYS A 63 -9.45 25.77 -10.25
CA CYS A 63 -8.65 25.78 -9.04
C CYS A 63 -8.81 24.44 -8.32
N VAL A 64 -7.81 23.58 -8.45
CA VAL A 64 -7.82 22.25 -7.86
C VAL A 64 -6.63 22.08 -6.90
N PRO A 65 -6.72 21.19 -5.90
CA PRO A 65 -5.53 20.78 -5.15
C PRO A 65 -4.43 20.33 -6.11
N ALA A 66 -3.16 20.62 -5.83
CA ALA A 66 -2.05 20.29 -6.74
C ALA A 66 -2.03 18.81 -7.15
N ALA A 67 -2.40 17.91 -6.25
CA ALA A 67 -2.55 16.48 -6.50
C ALA A 67 -3.67 16.10 -7.50
N ARG A 68 -4.55 17.02 -7.89
CA ARG A 68 -5.59 16.78 -8.91
C ARG A 68 -5.25 17.41 -10.25
N CYS A 69 -4.10 18.10 -10.35
CA CYS A 69 -3.68 18.72 -11.58
C CYS A 69 -2.73 17.84 -12.37
N THR A 70 -3.19 17.29 -13.50
CA THR A 70 -2.33 16.58 -14.45
C THR A 70 -1.55 17.58 -15.28
N VAL A 71 -0.41 18.06 -14.77
CA VAL A 71 0.47 19.00 -15.50
C VAL A 71 1.19 18.25 -16.63
N GLN A 72 1.14 18.79 -17.85
CA GLN A 72 2.06 18.39 -18.93
C GLN A 72 3.47 18.86 -18.55
N THR A 73 4.38 17.94 -18.28
CA THR A 73 5.75 18.26 -17.80
C THR A 73 6.68 18.82 -18.88
N SER A 74 6.15 19.46 -19.93
CA SER A 74 6.96 20.10 -20.98
C SER A 74 7.08 21.60 -20.73
N GLY A 75 7.99 21.96 -19.82
CA GLY A 75 8.50 23.32 -19.68
C GLY A 75 8.03 24.05 -18.42
N SER A 76 8.90 24.95 -17.96
CA SER A 76 8.77 25.90 -16.85
C SER A 76 7.51 26.79 -16.91
N ALA A 77 6.31 26.22 -16.84
CA ALA A 77 5.09 26.99 -16.61
C ALA A 77 4.93 27.17 -15.09
N SER A 78 5.08 28.41 -14.59
CA SER A 78 4.82 28.72 -13.19
C SER A 78 3.35 28.44 -12.88
N LEU A 79 3.07 27.41 -12.09
CA LEU A 79 1.72 27.08 -11.65
C LEU A 79 1.17 28.24 -10.80
N ARG A 80 0.03 28.79 -11.21
CA ARG A 80 -0.60 29.90 -10.48
C ARG A 80 -1.28 29.36 -9.22
N PRO A 81 -0.91 29.83 -8.01
CA PRO A 81 -1.60 29.44 -6.79
C PRO A 81 -3.01 30.04 -6.78
N CYS A 82 -3.95 29.30 -6.21
CA CYS A 82 -5.34 29.71 -6.04
C CYS A 82 -5.89 29.11 -4.73
N ILE A 83 -7.07 29.56 -4.31
CA ILE A 83 -7.78 28.98 -3.16
C ILE A 83 -8.97 28.21 -3.69
N THR A 84 -9.05 26.91 -3.37
CA THR A 84 -10.12 26.02 -3.85
C THR A 84 -11.46 26.38 -3.20
N GLU A 85 -12.57 25.80 -3.69
CA GLU A 85 -13.90 25.95 -3.10
C GLU A 85 -13.97 25.51 -1.62
N PHE A 86 -13.01 24.70 -1.16
CA PHE A 86 -12.89 24.24 0.22
C PHE A 86 -11.94 25.11 1.07
N ASN A 87 -11.55 26.30 0.58
CA ASN A 87 -10.63 27.22 1.26
C ASN A 87 -9.25 26.61 1.53
N THR A 88 -8.76 25.76 0.62
CA THR A 88 -7.43 25.13 0.68
C THR A 88 -6.52 25.65 -0.42
N ASP A 89 -5.21 25.53 -0.20
CA ASP A 89 -4.20 25.89 -1.21
C ASP A 89 -4.36 24.98 -2.43
N GLY A 90 -4.63 25.60 -3.57
CA GLY A 90 -4.76 24.96 -4.88
C GLY A 90 -3.84 25.58 -5.92
N ILE A 91 -3.84 24.99 -7.10
CA ILE A 91 -3.21 25.54 -8.29
C ILE A 91 -4.22 25.58 -9.42
N CYS A 92 -4.07 26.58 -10.29
CA CYS A 92 -4.87 26.67 -11.49
C CYS A 92 -4.44 25.61 -12.49
N CYS A 93 -5.34 24.68 -12.78
CA CYS A 93 -5.08 23.55 -13.65
C CYS A 93 -5.98 23.56 -14.88
N GLN A 94 -5.45 23.27 -16.06
CA GLN A 94 -6.26 23.22 -17.27
C GLN A 94 -7.35 22.15 -17.17
N ARG A 95 -8.56 22.51 -17.58
CA ARG A 95 -9.69 21.59 -17.75
C ARG A 95 -9.33 20.58 -18.84
N ASN A 96 -9.33 19.28 -18.51
CA ASN A 96 -9.17 18.22 -19.51
C ASN A 96 -10.23 18.40 -20.62
N GLY A 97 -9.81 18.85 -21.82
CA GLY A 97 -10.74 19.06 -22.94
C GLY A 97 -10.37 20.08 -24.01
N GLY A 98 -9.17 20.69 -24.01
CA GLY A 98 -8.72 21.51 -25.14
C GLY A 98 -8.26 20.65 -26.32
N PRO A 99 -8.68 20.90 -27.58
CA PRO A 99 -8.25 20.11 -28.72
C PRO A 99 -6.76 20.38 -28.96
N SER A 100 -5.90 19.44 -28.61
CA SER A 100 -4.55 19.42 -29.15
C SER A 100 -4.67 19.38 -30.68
N ARG A 101 -3.99 20.30 -31.37
CA ARG A 101 -3.86 20.27 -32.83
C ARG A 101 -3.03 19.05 -33.22
N LEU A 102 -3.64 17.87 -33.16
CA LEU A 102 -3.10 16.65 -33.71
C LEU A 102 -3.22 16.74 -35.23
N GLN A 103 -2.08 16.88 -35.90
CA GLN A 103 -1.99 16.58 -37.32
C GLN A 103 -2.48 15.14 -37.52
N LYS A 104 -3.66 14.97 -38.13
CA LYS A 104 -4.17 13.67 -38.55
C LYS A 104 -3.18 13.06 -39.54
N ARG A 105 -2.31 12.18 -39.06
CA ARG A 105 -1.60 11.24 -39.93
C ARG A 105 -2.64 10.25 -40.44
N SER A 106 -2.84 10.26 -41.75
CA SER A 106 -3.74 9.38 -42.51
C SER A 106 -3.16 7.96 -42.56
N HIS A 107 -3.05 7.29 -41.43
CA HIS A 107 -2.98 5.84 -41.41
C HIS A 107 -4.39 5.30 -41.21
N ASP A 108 -4.71 4.21 -41.90
CA ASP A 108 -5.91 3.44 -41.61
C ASP A 108 -5.78 2.88 -40.18
N PHE A 109 -6.31 3.64 -39.22
CA PHE A 109 -6.09 3.48 -37.80
C PHE A 109 -6.57 2.11 -37.30
N GLU A 110 -7.64 1.59 -37.91
CA GLU A 110 -8.20 0.28 -37.59
C GLU A 110 -7.24 -0.83 -38.02
N THR A 111 -6.67 -0.73 -39.22
CA THR A 111 -5.64 -1.65 -39.72
C THR A 111 -4.37 -1.60 -38.88
N VAL A 112 -3.90 -0.41 -38.48
CA VAL A 112 -2.72 -0.28 -37.61
C VAL A 112 -2.98 -0.92 -36.24
N SER A 113 -4.13 -0.66 -35.65
CA SER A 113 -4.53 -1.25 -34.36
C SER A 113 -4.61 -2.77 -34.45
N HIS A 114 -5.22 -3.30 -35.52
CA HIS A 114 -5.34 -4.73 -35.75
C HIS A 114 -3.97 -5.41 -35.91
N ASN A 115 -3.08 -4.83 -36.70
CA ASN A 115 -1.73 -5.36 -36.91
C ASN A 115 -0.90 -5.34 -35.62
N ALA A 116 -0.98 -4.26 -34.84
CA ALA A 116 -0.30 -4.15 -33.56
C ALA A 116 -0.76 -5.23 -32.57
N ILE A 117 -2.07 -5.51 -32.51
CA ILE A 117 -2.64 -6.57 -31.67
C ILE A 117 -2.13 -7.94 -32.12
N LEU A 118 -2.16 -8.24 -33.42
CA LEU A 118 -1.65 -9.51 -33.95
C LEU A 118 -0.17 -9.72 -33.64
N GLU A 119 0.65 -8.68 -33.76
CA GLU A 119 2.08 -8.77 -33.48
C GLU A 119 2.35 -8.92 -31.98
N GLY A 120 1.60 -8.23 -31.12
CA GLY A 120 1.65 -8.42 -29.67
C GLY A 120 1.34 -9.86 -29.25
N HIS A 121 0.32 -10.49 -29.85
CA HIS A 121 0.02 -11.90 -29.64
C HIS A 121 1.17 -12.83 -30.06
N ARG A 122 1.79 -12.58 -31.23
CA ARG A 122 2.91 -13.39 -31.72
C ARG A 122 4.14 -13.27 -30.84
N GLU A 123 4.52 -12.06 -30.44
CA GLU A 123 5.67 -11.82 -29.57
C GLU A 123 5.46 -12.48 -28.19
N TYR A 124 4.27 -12.36 -27.61
CA TYR A 124 3.97 -13.01 -26.34
C TYR A 124 4.02 -14.54 -26.44
N ALA A 125 3.44 -15.12 -27.49
CA ALA A 125 3.47 -16.56 -27.70
C ALA A 125 4.92 -17.09 -27.87
N ALA A 126 5.78 -16.35 -28.59
CA ALA A 126 7.19 -16.67 -28.70
C ALA A 126 7.92 -16.58 -27.35
N THR A 127 7.59 -15.54 -26.56
CA THR A 127 8.14 -15.34 -25.21
C THR A 127 7.77 -16.49 -24.27
N LEU A 128 6.49 -16.91 -24.27
CA LEU A 128 6.03 -18.05 -23.47
C LEU A 128 6.70 -19.36 -23.89
N LYS A 129 6.93 -19.57 -25.18
CA LYS A 129 7.67 -20.74 -25.68
C LYS A 129 9.09 -20.76 -25.12
N ALA A 130 9.82 -19.65 -25.21
CA ALA A 130 11.18 -19.53 -24.68
C ALA A 130 11.24 -19.74 -23.16
N ILE A 131 10.26 -19.22 -22.42
CA ILE A 131 10.12 -19.45 -20.97
C ILE A 131 9.92 -20.93 -20.67
N ASN A 132 9.02 -21.61 -21.40
CA ASN A 132 8.75 -23.01 -21.17
C ASN A 132 9.97 -23.89 -21.46
N GLU A 133 10.75 -23.58 -22.50
CA GLU A 133 12.00 -24.28 -22.82
C GLU A 133 13.08 -24.08 -21.73
N ASN A 134 13.12 -22.90 -21.10
CA ASN A 134 14.15 -22.53 -20.12
C ASN A 134 13.67 -22.53 -18.66
N ARG A 135 12.47 -23.04 -18.39
CA ARG A 135 11.78 -22.98 -17.08
C ARG A 135 12.64 -23.42 -15.89
N LYS A 136 13.51 -24.42 -16.10
CA LYS A 136 14.40 -24.97 -15.06
C LYS A 136 15.44 -23.99 -14.52
N PHE A 137 15.80 -22.94 -15.28
CA PHE A 137 16.80 -21.96 -14.87
C PHE A 137 16.21 -20.80 -14.07
N MET A 138 14.92 -20.50 -14.28
CA MET A 138 14.23 -19.34 -13.73
C MET A 138 13.21 -19.71 -12.64
N THR A 139 13.25 -20.94 -12.13
CA THR A 139 12.38 -21.39 -11.02
C THR A 139 13.24 -21.87 -9.87
N SER A 140 12.77 -21.62 -8.65
CA SER A 140 13.47 -22.09 -7.45
C SER A 140 13.48 -23.63 -7.39
N LYS A 141 14.59 -24.19 -6.91
CA LYS A 141 14.60 -25.58 -6.42
C LYS A 141 13.99 -25.55 -5.02
N ALA A 142 13.15 -26.54 -4.70
CA ALA A 142 12.38 -26.59 -3.44
C ALA A 142 13.24 -26.47 -2.16
N GLU A 143 14.54 -26.80 -2.23
CA GLU A 143 15.47 -26.79 -1.10
C GLU A 143 16.39 -25.56 -1.06
N SER A 144 16.47 -24.74 -2.14
CA SER A 144 17.44 -23.64 -2.28
C SER A 144 16.80 -22.25 -2.18
N ALA A 145 15.61 -22.16 -1.61
CA ALA A 145 14.73 -20.99 -1.64
C ALA A 145 15.18 -19.83 -0.72
N PHE A 146 16.46 -19.42 -0.81
CA PHE A 146 17.04 -18.25 -0.15
C PHE A 146 16.25 -16.96 -0.37
N HIS A 147 15.40 -16.90 -1.41
CA HIS A 147 14.62 -15.73 -1.80
C HIS A 147 13.12 -15.98 -1.95
N THR A 148 12.68 -17.24 -1.83
CA THR A 148 11.38 -17.68 -2.33
C THR A 148 10.33 -17.85 -1.22
N HIS A 149 10.75 -18.11 0.03
CA HIS A 149 9.82 -18.35 1.15
C HIS A 149 9.17 -17.09 1.76
N HIS A 150 9.50 -15.90 1.25
CA HIS A 150 9.56 -14.75 2.15
C HIS A 150 8.55 -13.64 1.88
N PHE A 151 7.93 -13.65 0.70
CA PHE A 151 6.69 -12.94 0.48
C PHE A 151 5.66 -13.99 0.08
N LEU A 152 5.04 -14.63 1.07
CA LEU A 152 3.90 -15.52 0.87
C LEU A 152 2.92 -14.82 -0.06
N GLN A 153 2.88 -15.24 -1.32
CA GLN A 153 2.04 -14.67 -2.34
C GLN A 153 1.06 -15.77 -2.72
N SER A 154 -0.15 -15.68 -2.18
CA SER A 154 -1.27 -16.45 -2.75
C SER A 154 -1.37 -16.11 -4.24
N ALA A 155 -1.61 -17.10 -5.09
CA ALA A 155 -1.96 -16.82 -6.48
C ALA A 155 -3.25 -15.97 -6.48
N TYR A 156 -3.30 -14.90 -7.27
CA TYR A 156 -4.59 -14.25 -7.55
C TYR A 156 -5.22 -15.02 -8.70
N PRO A 157 -6.40 -15.63 -8.53
CA PRO A 157 -7.01 -16.43 -9.59
C PRO A 157 -7.58 -15.49 -10.66
N ASN A 158 -6.74 -15.13 -11.62
CA ASN A 158 -7.18 -14.61 -12.90
C ASN A 158 -6.89 -15.73 -13.91
N GLY A 159 -7.95 -16.40 -14.41
CA GLY A 159 -7.85 -17.46 -15.42
C GLY A 159 -7.33 -16.94 -16.78
N ASP A 160 -7.95 -17.34 -17.88
CA ASP A 160 -7.62 -16.98 -19.30
C ASP A 160 -7.40 -15.48 -19.61
N THR A 161 -7.57 -14.61 -18.62
CA THR A 161 -7.38 -13.16 -18.65
C THR A 161 -5.93 -12.69 -18.45
N GLU A 162 -5.04 -13.47 -17.81
CA GLU A 162 -3.69 -12.98 -17.47
C GLU A 162 -2.80 -12.79 -18.72
N ASP A 163 -2.79 -13.78 -19.62
CA ASP A 163 -2.07 -13.71 -20.91
C ASP A 163 -2.52 -12.51 -21.75
N GLY A 164 -3.82 -12.24 -21.77
CA GLY A 164 -4.39 -11.11 -22.49
C GLY A 164 -3.87 -9.74 -22.03
N ILE A 165 -3.40 -9.63 -20.80
CA ILE A 165 -2.86 -8.36 -20.28
C ILE A 165 -1.49 -8.09 -20.91
N TYR A 166 -0.59 -9.08 -20.92
CA TYR A 166 0.75 -8.92 -21.50
C TYR A 166 0.70 -8.80 -23.02
N GLU A 167 -0.20 -9.52 -23.68
CA GLU A 167 -0.48 -9.36 -25.12
C GLU A 167 -0.88 -7.91 -25.44
N ASN A 168 -1.77 -7.31 -24.63
CA ASN A 168 -2.18 -5.91 -24.80
C ASN A 168 -1.02 -4.93 -24.57
N ILE A 169 -0.12 -5.19 -23.62
CA ILE A 169 1.05 -4.34 -23.37
C ILE A 169 2.03 -4.38 -24.55
N LEU A 170 2.29 -5.58 -25.09
CA LEU A 170 3.13 -5.72 -26.28
C LEU A 170 2.45 -5.09 -27.50
N ALA A 171 1.14 -5.26 -27.65
CA ALA A 171 0.37 -4.58 -28.69
C ALA A 171 0.45 -3.05 -28.58
N ALA A 172 0.42 -2.49 -27.36
CA ALA A 172 0.59 -1.05 -27.15
C ALA A 172 1.98 -0.58 -27.62
N LYS A 173 3.04 -1.35 -27.35
CA LYS A 173 4.40 -1.07 -27.83
C LYS A 173 4.46 -1.07 -29.36
N HIS A 174 3.97 -2.13 -30.01
CA HIS A 174 3.90 -2.21 -31.48
C HIS A 174 3.08 -1.08 -32.08
N PHE A 175 1.95 -0.73 -31.47
CA PHE A 175 1.11 0.38 -31.92
C PHE A 175 1.88 1.70 -31.88
N ALA A 176 2.57 1.98 -30.77
CA ALA A 176 3.37 3.18 -30.61
C ALA A 176 4.53 3.27 -31.62
N ASP A 177 5.14 2.13 -31.95
CA ASP A 177 6.21 2.07 -32.96
C ASP A 177 5.66 2.27 -34.38
N LEU A 178 4.56 1.59 -34.74
CA LEU A 178 3.90 1.73 -36.05
C LEU A 178 3.37 3.15 -36.31
N THR A 179 2.99 3.87 -35.26
CA THR A 179 2.48 5.24 -35.35
C THR A 179 3.54 6.32 -35.12
N ASN A 180 4.78 5.92 -34.83
CA ASN A 180 5.88 6.82 -34.44
C ASN A 180 5.51 7.75 -33.27
N MET A 181 4.85 7.22 -32.23
CA MET A 181 4.54 7.96 -31.01
C MET A 181 5.82 8.32 -30.26
N THR A 182 5.92 9.58 -29.86
CA THR A 182 6.93 10.12 -28.95
C THR A 182 6.79 9.52 -27.54
N LEU A 183 7.85 9.61 -26.74
CA LEU A 183 7.83 9.14 -25.35
C LEU A 183 6.72 9.83 -24.54
N ASP A 184 6.57 11.15 -24.71
CA ASP A 184 5.53 11.93 -24.01
C ASP A 184 4.12 11.49 -24.41
N GLU A 185 3.85 11.22 -25.69
CA GLU A 185 2.55 10.71 -26.15
C GLU A 185 2.22 9.34 -25.54
N ARG A 186 3.22 8.46 -25.42
CA ARG A 186 3.07 7.14 -24.77
C ARG A 186 2.76 7.31 -23.29
N GLN A 187 3.51 8.15 -22.58
CA GLN A 187 3.32 8.39 -21.15
C GLN A 187 1.96 9.03 -20.84
N LEU A 188 1.46 9.92 -21.71
CA LEU A 188 0.13 10.51 -21.58
C LEU A 188 -1.01 9.53 -21.91
N GLY A 189 -0.70 8.32 -22.40
CA GLY A 189 -1.70 7.30 -22.71
C GLY A 189 -2.49 7.55 -24.00
N ASN A 190 -1.92 8.28 -24.96
CA ASN A 190 -2.60 8.71 -26.18
C ASN A 190 -2.62 7.65 -27.30
N PHE A 191 -2.86 6.37 -26.97
CA PHE A 191 -2.82 5.27 -27.95
C PHE A 191 -4.06 5.21 -28.85
N GLN A 192 -5.19 5.80 -28.46
CA GLN A 192 -6.45 5.86 -29.24
C GLN A 192 -7.03 4.51 -29.73
N ALA A 193 -6.39 3.38 -29.42
CA ALA A 193 -6.75 2.03 -29.84
C ALA A 193 -7.44 1.25 -28.71
N ARG A 194 -8.41 0.40 -29.08
CA ARG A 194 -9.21 -0.40 -28.14
C ARG A 194 -9.01 -1.89 -28.34
N THR A 195 -9.11 -2.65 -27.27
CA THR A 195 -9.04 -4.11 -27.23
C THR A 195 -10.39 -4.69 -26.81
N LYS A 196 -10.60 -5.99 -27.04
CA LYS A 196 -11.81 -6.70 -26.60
C LYS A 196 -11.67 -7.29 -25.19
N ARG A 197 -10.47 -7.25 -24.60
CA ARG A 197 -10.13 -7.87 -23.30
C ARG A 197 -9.87 -6.77 -22.27
N CYS A 198 -10.81 -6.59 -21.34
CA CYS A 198 -10.79 -5.57 -20.30
C CYS A 198 -11.57 -6.03 -19.06
N LEU A 199 -11.39 -5.32 -17.95
CA LEU A 199 -12.20 -5.53 -16.75
C LEU A 199 -13.65 -5.16 -17.05
N LYS A 200 -14.55 -6.14 -16.97
CA LYS A 200 -15.97 -5.94 -17.28
C LYS A 200 -16.70 -5.29 -16.10
N PRO A 201 -17.60 -4.33 -16.35
CA PRO A 201 -18.52 -3.86 -15.32
C PRO A 201 -19.34 -5.00 -14.72
N VAL A 202 -19.58 -4.93 -13.42
CA VAL A 202 -20.40 -5.89 -12.68
C VAL A 202 -21.82 -5.34 -12.55
N ARG A 203 -22.83 -6.22 -12.64
CA ARG A 203 -24.22 -5.86 -12.38
C ARG A 203 -24.47 -5.80 -10.88
N CYS A 204 -24.95 -4.65 -10.40
CA CYS A 204 -25.16 -4.41 -8.97
C CYS A 204 -26.61 -4.61 -8.54
N ASP A 205 -26.79 -5.09 -7.30
CA ASP A 205 -28.07 -5.03 -6.60
C ASP A 205 -28.16 -3.72 -5.81
N HIS A 206 -28.99 -2.80 -6.27
CA HIS A 206 -29.22 -1.49 -5.64
C HIS A 206 -29.92 -1.58 -4.27
N ARG A 207 -30.40 -2.77 -3.87
CA ARG A 207 -31.08 -2.99 -2.59
C ARG A 207 -30.18 -3.63 -1.55
N CYS A 208 -28.99 -4.10 -1.92
CA CYS A 208 -28.05 -4.71 -0.98
C CYS A 208 -27.53 -3.63 -0.01
N PRO A 209 -27.75 -3.77 1.31
CA PRO A 209 -27.33 -2.75 2.28
C PRO A 209 -25.87 -2.89 2.71
N TYR A 210 -25.17 -3.93 2.23
CA TYR A 210 -23.83 -4.30 2.68
C TYR A 210 -22.81 -4.18 1.54
N ARG A 211 -21.56 -3.87 1.92
CA ARG A 211 -20.43 -3.82 0.99
C ARG A 211 -20.11 -5.24 0.50
N SER A 212 -19.80 -5.42 -0.78
CA SER A 212 -19.21 -6.69 -1.21
C SER A 212 -17.81 -6.89 -0.58
N PHE A 213 -17.29 -8.11 -0.63
CA PHE A 213 -15.94 -8.40 -0.12
C PHE A 213 -14.84 -7.97 -1.09
N ASP A 214 -15.12 -7.99 -2.39
CA ASP A 214 -14.20 -7.57 -3.42
C ASP A 214 -14.27 -6.06 -3.72
N GLY A 215 -15.12 -5.30 -3.04
CA GLY A 215 -15.29 -3.85 -3.24
C GLY A 215 -16.12 -3.44 -4.47
N THR A 216 -16.59 -4.40 -5.29
CA THR A 216 -17.52 -4.10 -6.38
C THR A 216 -18.83 -3.48 -5.87
N CYS A 217 -19.50 -2.72 -6.74
CA CYS A 217 -20.78 -2.07 -6.45
C CYS A 217 -20.77 -1.05 -5.30
N ASN A 218 -19.60 -0.62 -4.82
CA ASN A 218 -19.48 0.57 -3.96
C ASN A 218 -19.97 1.83 -4.69
N ASN A 219 -19.69 1.93 -5.99
CA ASN A 219 -20.29 2.91 -6.88
C ASN A 219 -21.35 2.25 -7.76
N LEU A 220 -22.60 2.71 -7.66
CA LEU A 220 -23.74 2.11 -8.35
C LEU A 220 -23.92 2.60 -9.80
N HIS A 221 -23.10 3.54 -10.27
CA HIS A 221 -23.14 3.96 -11.67
C HIS A 221 -22.63 2.83 -12.59
N PRO A 222 -23.34 2.47 -13.67
CA PRO A 222 -23.02 1.29 -14.50
C PRO A 222 -21.56 1.20 -14.97
N ASP A 223 -20.95 2.33 -15.34
CA ASP A 223 -19.56 2.38 -15.82
C ASP A 223 -18.50 2.45 -14.70
N ARG A 224 -18.92 2.44 -13.43
CA ARG A 224 -18.07 2.66 -12.25
C ARG A 224 -18.16 1.55 -11.21
N THR A 225 -18.89 0.48 -11.51
CA THR A 225 -19.19 -0.60 -10.54
C THR A 225 -17.97 -1.39 -10.08
N SER A 226 -16.85 -1.32 -10.82
CA SER A 226 -15.57 -1.94 -10.47
C SER A 226 -14.57 -0.97 -9.81
N TRP A 227 -14.89 0.32 -9.67
CA TRP A 227 -13.96 1.30 -9.13
C TRP A 227 -13.60 0.97 -7.67
N GLY A 228 -12.31 0.75 -7.43
CA GLY A 228 -11.78 0.41 -6.10
C GLY A 228 -11.93 -1.06 -5.72
N ALA A 229 -12.43 -1.92 -6.61
CA ALA A 229 -12.53 -3.34 -6.37
C ALA A 229 -11.15 -4.04 -6.37
N ALA A 230 -11.05 -5.18 -5.69
CA ALA A 230 -9.92 -6.09 -5.84
C ALA A 230 -9.76 -6.48 -7.32
N GLY A 231 -8.51 -6.49 -7.79
CA GLY A 231 -8.18 -6.68 -9.20
C GLY A 231 -8.23 -5.40 -10.05
N HIS A 232 -8.72 -4.28 -9.52
CA HIS A 232 -8.66 -2.99 -10.22
C HIS A 232 -7.23 -2.44 -10.22
N PRO A 233 -6.76 -1.79 -11.31
CA PRO A 233 -5.45 -1.16 -11.34
C PRO A 233 -5.33 -0.03 -10.30
N PHE A 234 -4.11 0.16 -9.78
CA PHE A 234 -3.74 1.43 -9.14
C PHE A 234 -3.84 2.58 -10.14
N GLU A 235 -4.20 3.76 -9.64
CA GLU A 235 -4.15 5.00 -10.41
C GLU A 235 -2.77 5.63 -10.30
N LYS A 236 -2.46 6.60 -11.15
CA LYS A 236 -1.19 7.33 -11.09
C LYS A 236 -1.48 8.81 -10.93
N LEU A 237 -0.82 9.43 -9.98
CA LEU A 237 -0.91 10.86 -9.73
C LEU A 237 -0.34 11.64 -10.92
N LEU A 238 0.82 11.19 -11.40
CA LEU A 238 1.49 11.74 -12.57
C LEU A 238 1.60 10.66 -13.67
N PRO A 239 1.72 11.05 -14.95
CA PRO A 239 1.95 10.08 -16.02
C PRO A 239 3.20 9.21 -15.72
N PRO A 240 3.23 7.91 -16.01
CA PRO A 240 4.34 7.04 -15.62
C PRO A 240 5.64 7.40 -16.35
N ALA A 241 6.77 7.17 -15.69
CA ALA A 241 8.11 7.35 -16.24
C ALA A 241 8.73 6.00 -16.69
N TYR A 242 8.02 5.25 -17.53
CA TYR A 242 8.61 4.05 -18.18
C TYR A 242 9.68 4.48 -19.20
N GLU A 243 10.73 3.67 -19.35
CA GLU A 243 11.84 3.93 -20.26
C GLU A 243 11.36 3.99 -21.73
N ASP A 244 10.46 3.08 -22.11
CA ASP A 244 9.84 3.01 -23.44
C ASP A 244 8.47 3.70 -23.50
N GLY A 245 8.04 4.33 -22.40
CA GLY A 245 6.72 4.93 -22.24
C GLY A 245 5.56 3.94 -22.09
N VAL A 246 5.82 2.62 -22.09
CA VAL A 246 4.78 1.58 -22.06
C VAL A 246 4.95 0.69 -20.83
N TRP A 247 6.08 0.00 -20.68
CA TRP A 247 6.27 -0.94 -19.57
C TRP A 247 7.73 -1.20 -19.20
N ALA A 248 8.72 -0.87 -20.04
CA ALA A 248 10.12 -1.07 -19.67
C ALA A 248 10.48 -0.23 -18.44
N ALA A 249 10.91 -0.88 -17.36
CA ALA A 249 11.30 -0.20 -16.14
C ALA A 249 12.38 0.85 -16.42
N ARG A 250 12.30 2.00 -15.75
CA ARG A 250 13.25 3.09 -15.94
C ARG A 250 14.67 2.65 -15.58
N THR A 251 15.60 2.81 -16.50
CA THR A 251 17.02 2.49 -16.31
C THR A 251 17.92 3.70 -16.43
N HIS A 252 17.44 4.81 -17.01
CA HIS A 252 18.21 6.05 -17.15
C HIS A 252 17.64 7.22 -16.32
N SER A 253 18.55 8.09 -15.88
CA SER A 253 18.24 9.37 -15.28
C SER A 253 17.78 10.38 -16.34
N VAL A 254 17.29 11.55 -15.90
CA VAL A 254 16.93 12.67 -16.80
C VAL A 254 18.12 13.19 -17.62
N THR A 255 19.35 12.84 -17.24
CA THR A 255 20.58 13.21 -17.95
C THR A 255 21.05 12.12 -18.93
N GLY A 256 20.29 11.02 -19.08
CA GLY A 256 20.66 9.88 -19.91
C GLY A 256 21.70 8.93 -19.28
N ARG A 257 22.21 9.23 -18.08
CA ARG A 257 23.11 8.33 -17.35
C ARG A 257 22.35 7.16 -16.71
N PRO A 258 22.91 5.95 -16.64
CA PRO A 258 22.31 4.82 -15.93
C PRO A 258 21.97 5.17 -14.48
N LEU A 259 20.84 4.67 -13.99
CA LEU A 259 20.47 4.79 -12.58
C LEU A 259 21.38 3.92 -11.71
N THR A 260 21.81 4.47 -10.57
CA THR A 260 22.57 3.75 -9.55
C THR A 260 21.79 2.53 -9.05
N SER A 261 22.45 1.40 -8.76
CA SER A 261 21.76 0.24 -8.20
C SER A 261 20.99 0.60 -6.92
N ALA A 262 19.79 0.03 -6.75
CA ALA A 262 18.99 0.22 -5.55
C ALA A 262 19.76 -0.17 -4.28
N ARG A 263 20.61 -1.21 -4.36
CA ARG A 263 21.45 -1.63 -3.23
C ARG A 263 22.55 -0.65 -2.89
N THR A 264 23.20 -0.08 -3.90
CA THR A 264 24.19 0.98 -3.65
C THR A 264 23.55 2.19 -2.97
N ILE A 265 22.33 2.57 -3.37
CA ILE A 265 21.58 3.67 -2.73
C ILE A 265 21.27 3.32 -1.27
N SER A 266 20.73 2.12 -1.01
CA SER A 266 20.43 1.63 0.34
C SER A 266 21.68 1.68 1.24
N ALA A 267 22.77 1.05 0.82
CA ALA A 267 24.00 0.95 1.59
C ALA A 267 24.69 2.30 1.82
N SER A 268 24.47 3.29 0.94
CA SER A 268 25.13 4.60 1.01
C SER A 268 24.32 5.66 1.75
N LEU A 269 22.98 5.60 1.68
CA LEU A 269 22.10 6.67 2.17
C LEU A 269 21.21 6.26 3.35
N LEU A 270 21.05 4.97 3.62
CA LEU A 270 20.09 4.46 4.61
C LEU A 270 20.80 3.62 5.70
N PRO A 271 21.53 4.26 6.61
CA PRO A 271 22.19 3.58 7.72
C PRO A 271 21.19 3.04 8.76
N ASP A 272 21.67 2.16 9.65
CA ASP A 272 20.94 1.73 10.85
C ASP A 272 21.32 2.64 12.03
N ILE A 273 20.50 3.66 12.27
CA ILE A 273 20.66 4.61 13.38
C ILE A 273 19.41 4.57 14.25
N ASP A 274 19.61 4.27 15.53
CA ASP A 274 18.55 4.28 16.56
C ASP A 274 18.17 5.72 16.94
N ARG A 275 16.95 6.12 16.57
CA ARG A 275 16.32 7.42 16.85
C ARG A 275 14.86 7.23 17.25
N PRO A 276 14.60 6.87 18.52
CA PRO A 276 13.24 6.73 19.02
C PRO A 276 12.42 8.01 18.86
N HIS A 277 11.14 7.86 18.52
CA HIS A 277 10.19 8.95 18.44
C HIS A 277 9.77 9.38 19.86
N PRO A 278 9.77 10.68 20.19
CA PRO A 278 9.51 11.15 21.56
C PRO A 278 8.05 11.00 22.02
N GLN A 279 7.11 10.84 21.08
CA GLN A 279 5.66 10.89 21.38
C GLN A 279 4.85 9.70 20.85
N LEU A 280 5.40 8.91 19.93
CA LEU A 280 4.65 7.87 19.21
C LEU A 280 5.22 6.52 19.60
N ASN A 281 4.32 5.59 19.90
CA ASN A 281 4.68 4.25 20.32
C ASN A 281 4.66 3.28 19.15
N LEU A 282 5.08 2.04 19.42
CA LEU A 282 5.22 1.01 18.42
C LEU A 282 3.87 0.51 17.88
N LEU A 283 2.78 0.69 18.63
CA LEU A 283 1.43 0.46 18.13
C LEU A 283 1.09 1.37 16.95
N THR A 284 1.56 2.63 16.93
CA THR A 284 1.37 3.52 15.77
C THR A 284 2.00 2.93 14.51
N MET A 285 3.25 2.46 14.58
CA MET A 285 3.92 1.78 13.47
C MET A 285 3.15 0.53 13.03
N GLN A 286 2.79 -0.33 13.99
CA GLN A 286 2.15 -1.61 13.69
C GLN A 286 0.74 -1.43 13.11
N PHE A 287 -0.02 -0.46 13.62
CA PHE A 287 -1.32 -0.10 13.07
C PHE A 287 -1.19 0.47 11.66
N GLY A 288 -0.14 1.26 11.39
CA GLY A 288 0.19 1.71 10.04
C GLY A 288 0.38 0.54 9.06
N GLN A 289 1.12 -0.50 9.44
CA GLN A 289 1.25 -1.71 8.63
C GLN A 289 -0.09 -2.43 8.43
N PHE A 290 -0.88 -2.61 9.50
CA PHE A 290 -2.19 -3.24 9.43
C PHE A 290 -3.12 -2.52 8.45
N ILE A 291 -3.17 -1.19 8.52
CA ILE A 291 -3.99 -0.36 7.61
C ILE A 291 -3.43 -0.34 6.19
N ALA A 292 -2.11 -0.34 6.00
CA ALA A 292 -1.52 -0.50 4.67
C ALA A 292 -1.99 -1.79 3.99
N HIS A 293 -2.21 -2.86 4.77
CA HIS A 293 -2.65 -4.14 4.24
C HIS A 293 -4.11 -4.12 3.77
N ASP A 294 -4.92 -3.16 4.23
CA ASP A 294 -6.34 -3.01 3.85
C ASP A 294 -6.49 -2.50 2.41
N PHE A 295 -5.60 -1.62 1.97
CA PHE A 295 -5.71 -0.98 0.64
C PHE A 295 -4.51 -1.22 -0.28
N THR A 296 -3.47 -1.93 0.18
CA THR A 296 -2.31 -2.27 -0.66
C THR A 296 -1.94 -3.75 -0.60
N ARG A 297 -2.03 -4.40 -1.75
CA ARG A 297 -1.44 -5.73 -1.99
C ARG A 297 -1.19 -5.89 -3.48
N SER A 298 0.04 -6.13 -3.88
CA SER A 298 0.38 -6.48 -5.26
C SER A 298 0.94 -7.90 -5.32
N SER A 299 0.81 -8.54 -6.47
CA SER A 299 1.45 -9.83 -6.76
C SER A 299 2.67 -9.62 -7.62
N SER A 300 3.74 -10.37 -7.39
CA SER A 300 4.73 -10.57 -8.44
C SER A 300 4.16 -11.46 -9.53
N ILE A 301 4.73 -11.37 -10.73
CA ILE A 301 4.48 -12.34 -11.80
C ILE A 301 5.00 -13.72 -11.35
N LYS A 302 4.24 -14.77 -11.63
CA LYS A 302 4.60 -16.16 -11.31
C LYS A 302 4.70 -17.02 -12.56
N LEU A 303 5.33 -18.19 -12.43
CA LEU A 303 5.42 -19.19 -13.49
C LEU A 303 4.61 -20.43 -13.12
N GLY A 304 3.30 -20.36 -13.35
CA GLY A 304 2.33 -21.27 -12.74
C GLY A 304 2.33 -21.07 -11.23
N ASP A 305 2.37 -22.16 -10.46
CA ASP A 305 2.41 -22.09 -8.98
C ASP A 305 3.81 -21.83 -8.41
N LYS A 306 4.83 -21.64 -9.26
CA LYS A 306 6.22 -21.41 -8.85
C LYS A 306 6.59 -19.95 -8.96
N ASP A 307 7.35 -19.48 -7.98
CA ASP A 307 7.96 -18.16 -8.04
C ASP A 307 9.16 -18.14 -9.00
N ILE A 308 9.46 -16.94 -9.48
CA ILE A 308 10.50 -16.68 -10.49
C ILE A 308 11.81 -16.31 -9.80
N GLU A 309 12.89 -16.96 -10.23
CA GLU A 309 14.27 -16.61 -9.87
C GLU A 309 14.91 -15.81 -11.00
N CYS A 310 15.45 -14.64 -10.65
CA CYS A 310 16.14 -13.70 -11.53
C CYS A 310 17.65 -13.64 -11.26
N CYS A 311 18.07 -14.22 -10.14
CA CYS A 311 19.47 -14.42 -9.79
C CYS A 311 19.80 -15.91 -9.88
N ALA A 312 21.04 -16.22 -10.24
CA ALA A 312 21.58 -17.56 -10.11
C ALA A 312 21.69 -17.97 -8.63
N GLU A 313 21.91 -19.26 -8.40
CA GLU A 313 22.03 -19.86 -7.06
C GLU A 313 22.99 -19.06 -6.16
N GLY A 314 22.57 -18.82 -4.91
CA GLY A 314 23.30 -18.03 -3.93
C GLY A 314 23.39 -16.52 -4.24
N GLY A 315 22.65 -16.01 -5.21
CA GLY A 315 22.74 -14.60 -5.62
C GLY A 315 24.06 -14.26 -6.33
N SER A 316 24.73 -15.25 -6.93
CA SER A 316 26.08 -15.09 -7.51
C SER A 316 26.15 -14.13 -8.71
N HIS A 317 25.07 -14.04 -9.50
CA HIS A 317 24.91 -13.10 -10.61
C HIS A 317 23.44 -13.08 -11.07
N ALA A 318 23.06 -12.06 -11.84
CA ALA A 318 21.76 -12.06 -12.52
C ALA A 318 21.75 -13.09 -13.67
N LEU A 319 20.68 -13.88 -13.80
CA LEU A 319 20.48 -14.77 -14.97
C LEU A 319 20.55 -13.97 -16.26
N GLN A 320 20.96 -14.53 -17.41
CA GLN A 320 21.14 -13.76 -18.66
C GLN A 320 20.43 -14.41 -19.85
N GLY A 321 20.19 -13.63 -20.90
CA GLY A 321 19.55 -14.10 -22.14
C GLY A 321 18.24 -14.85 -21.88
N ASP A 322 18.05 -15.98 -22.56
CA ASP A 322 16.83 -16.78 -22.49
C ASP A 322 16.64 -17.53 -21.15
N GLN A 323 17.65 -17.52 -20.27
CA GLN A 323 17.51 -18.04 -18.90
C GLN A 323 16.80 -17.03 -17.98
N ARG A 324 16.69 -15.76 -18.38
CA ARG A 324 16.05 -14.72 -17.58
C ARG A 324 14.59 -14.55 -18.02
N HIS A 325 13.67 -14.68 -17.08
CA HIS A 325 12.25 -14.37 -17.34
C HIS A 325 12.05 -12.88 -17.68
N PHE A 326 11.12 -12.53 -18.57
CA PHE A 326 10.86 -11.12 -18.96
C PHE A 326 10.49 -10.22 -17.77
N ALA A 327 9.92 -10.82 -16.72
CA ALA A 327 9.52 -10.15 -15.48
C ALA A 327 10.70 -9.88 -14.53
N CYS A 328 11.93 -10.24 -14.89
CA CYS A 328 13.07 -10.05 -14.01
C CYS A 328 13.60 -8.63 -14.05
N LEU A 329 13.76 -8.04 -12.86
CA LEU A 329 14.38 -6.73 -12.66
C LEU A 329 15.36 -6.80 -11.46
N PRO A 330 16.39 -7.67 -11.54
CA PRO A 330 17.26 -7.99 -10.42
C PRO A 330 18.02 -6.75 -9.91
N ILE A 331 18.36 -6.77 -8.62
CA ILE A 331 19.10 -5.68 -7.98
C ILE A 331 20.58 -6.08 -7.92
N GLU A 332 21.40 -5.34 -8.65
CA GLU A 332 22.85 -5.55 -8.67
C GLU A 332 23.47 -5.22 -7.30
N VAL A 333 24.30 -6.11 -6.78
CA VAL A 333 25.13 -5.88 -5.59
C VAL A 333 26.58 -5.78 -6.04
N ARG A 334 27.24 -4.71 -5.62
CA ARG A 334 28.64 -4.46 -6.02
C ARG A 334 29.60 -5.33 -5.20
N PRO A 335 30.78 -5.69 -5.75
CA PRO A 335 31.79 -6.44 -5.01
C PRO A 335 32.30 -5.73 -3.74
N ASP A 336 32.20 -4.40 -3.67
CA ASP A 336 32.56 -3.56 -2.53
C ASP A 336 31.40 -3.29 -1.55
N ASP A 337 30.26 -4.00 -1.68
CA ASP A 337 29.12 -3.86 -0.76
C ASP A 337 29.54 -4.15 0.70
N PRO A 338 29.18 -3.33 1.69
CA PRO A 338 29.67 -3.48 3.07
C PRO A 338 29.13 -4.72 3.81
N PHE A 339 28.03 -5.32 3.32
CA PHE A 339 27.35 -6.44 3.97
C PHE A 339 27.33 -7.70 3.10
N PHE A 340 26.75 -7.62 1.91
CA PHE A 340 26.49 -8.76 1.04
C PHE A 340 27.76 -9.34 0.40
N SER A 341 28.81 -8.53 0.20
CA SER A 341 30.10 -9.02 -0.33
C SER A 341 30.75 -10.09 0.56
N LYS A 342 30.52 -10.04 1.87
CA LYS A 342 31.00 -11.03 2.86
C LYS A 342 30.42 -12.42 2.63
N PHE A 343 29.32 -12.50 1.89
CA PHE A 343 28.61 -13.73 1.55
C PHE A 343 28.73 -14.09 0.06
N GLY A 344 29.51 -13.32 -0.72
CA GLY A 344 29.66 -13.54 -2.17
C GLY A 344 28.41 -13.23 -3.00
N VAL A 345 27.47 -12.44 -2.46
CA VAL A 345 26.22 -12.08 -3.14
C VAL A 345 26.44 -10.88 -4.05
N CYS A 346 26.13 -11.05 -5.34
CA CYS A 346 26.23 -10.02 -6.39
C CYS A 346 24.85 -9.64 -6.98
N CYS A 347 23.78 -10.32 -6.59
CA CYS A 347 22.43 -10.15 -7.13
C CYS A 347 21.39 -10.43 -6.03
N LEU A 348 20.48 -9.48 -5.79
CA LEU A 348 19.27 -9.72 -5.00
C LEU A 348 18.10 -9.96 -5.95
N ASN A 349 17.36 -11.05 -5.70
CA ASN A 349 16.24 -11.45 -6.54
C ASN A 349 15.13 -10.39 -6.50
N PHE A 350 14.63 -10.00 -7.68
CA PHE A 350 13.50 -9.08 -7.78
C PHE A 350 12.70 -9.37 -9.05
N VAL A 351 11.40 -9.62 -8.84
CA VAL A 351 10.42 -9.88 -9.88
C VAL A 351 9.42 -8.73 -9.94
N ARG A 352 9.11 -8.31 -11.17
CA ARG A 352 8.14 -7.27 -11.46
C ARG A 352 6.72 -7.67 -11.04
N LEU A 353 5.91 -6.67 -10.74
CA LEU A 353 4.51 -6.88 -10.37
C LEU A 353 3.67 -7.33 -11.56
N ALA A 354 2.68 -8.18 -11.27
CA ALA A 354 1.58 -8.49 -12.17
C ALA A 354 0.80 -7.22 -12.51
N LEU A 355 0.28 -7.20 -13.73
CA LEU A 355 -0.45 -6.08 -14.28
C LEU A 355 -1.96 -6.33 -14.18
N ALA A 356 -2.72 -5.25 -14.14
CA ALA A 356 -4.17 -5.28 -14.26
C ALA A 356 -4.60 -4.98 -15.70
N GLY A 357 -5.72 -5.55 -16.12
CA GLY A 357 -6.37 -5.17 -17.36
C GLY A 357 -6.89 -3.73 -17.31
N ASP A 358 -6.91 -3.05 -18.44
CA ASP A 358 -7.50 -1.70 -18.52
C ASP A 358 -9.04 -1.79 -18.43
N PRO A 359 -9.69 -1.03 -17.53
CA PRO A 359 -11.14 -1.09 -17.37
C PRO A 359 -11.92 -0.45 -18.53
N GLU A 360 -11.26 0.36 -19.36
CA GLU A 360 -11.87 1.02 -20.51
C GLU A 360 -11.50 0.36 -21.84
N CYS A 361 -10.84 -0.81 -21.77
CA CYS A 361 -10.41 -1.59 -22.93
C CYS A 361 -9.50 -0.79 -23.87
N ARG A 362 -8.67 0.10 -23.32
CA ARG A 362 -7.72 0.90 -24.12
C ARG A 362 -6.33 0.25 -24.13
N LEU A 363 -5.64 0.33 -25.27
CA LEU A 363 -4.19 0.15 -25.28
C LEU A 363 -3.54 1.30 -24.52
N GLY A 364 -2.42 1.01 -23.85
CA GLY A 364 -1.78 1.98 -22.98
C GLY A 364 -0.54 1.45 -22.30
N TYR A 365 0.04 2.30 -21.45
CA TYR A 365 1.08 1.90 -20.52
C TYR A 365 0.56 0.91 -19.48
N ALA A 366 1.47 0.16 -18.90
CA ALA A 366 1.21 -0.82 -17.88
C ALA A 366 0.72 -0.21 -16.55
N LYS A 367 -0.27 -0.87 -15.94
CA LYS A 367 -0.82 -0.53 -14.62
C LYS A 367 -0.73 -1.75 -13.72
N GLN A 368 -0.17 -1.57 -12.52
CA GLN A 368 0.02 -2.65 -11.56
C GLN A 368 -1.33 -3.08 -10.96
N LEU A 369 -1.47 -4.38 -10.70
CA LEU A 369 -2.63 -4.99 -10.08
C LEU A 369 -2.65 -4.74 -8.55
N SER A 370 -3.81 -4.35 -8.02
CA SER A 370 -4.13 -4.54 -6.61
C SER A 370 -4.91 -5.83 -6.41
N LYS A 371 -4.51 -6.66 -5.44
CA LYS A 371 -5.22 -7.90 -5.05
C LYS A 371 -6.28 -7.68 -3.97
N VAL A 372 -6.26 -6.51 -3.33
CA VAL A 372 -7.19 -6.14 -2.26
C VAL A 372 -8.04 -4.95 -2.72
N THR A 373 -9.14 -4.70 -2.02
CA THR A 373 -9.97 -3.52 -2.28
C THR A 373 -9.16 -2.24 -2.04
N HIS A 374 -9.58 -1.12 -2.61
CA HIS A 374 -8.94 0.18 -2.39
C HIS A 374 -9.58 0.97 -1.25
N PHE A 375 -10.49 0.36 -0.51
CA PHE A 375 -11.24 0.99 0.57
C PHE A 375 -10.57 0.67 1.91
N ILE A 376 -10.85 1.49 2.92
CA ILE A 376 -10.63 1.09 4.31
C ILE A 376 -11.90 0.34 4.72
N ASP A 377 -11.95 -0.96 4.48
CA ASP A 377 -13.13 -1.80 4.71
C ASP A 377 -12.84 -3.04 5.57
N GLY A 378 -11.69 -3.06 6.25
CA GLY A 378 -11.31 -4.15 7.13
C GLY A 378 -11.04 -5.43 6.37
N SER A 379 -10.64 -5.36 5.10
CA SER A 379 -10.26 -6.53 4.31
C SER A 379 -9.15 -7.40 4.95
N PRO A 380 -8.23 -6.91 5.81
CA PRO A 380 -7.31 -7.79 6.54
C PRO A 380 -8.00 -8.70 7.56
N ILE A 381 -9.21 -8.35 7.98
CA ILE A 381 -10.06 -9.12 8.90
C ILE A 381 -10.99 -10.04 8.09
N TYR A 382 -11.63 -9.51 7.04
CA TYR A 382 -12.75 -10.15 6.35
C TYR A 382 -12.42 -10.80 5.00
N GLY A 383 -11.24 -10.53 4.44
CA GLY A 383 -10.86 -10.97 3.10
C GLY A 383 -11.34 -10.04 1.99
N SER A 384 -10.65 -10.09 0.85
CA SER A 384 -10.99 -9.32 -0.37
C SER A 384 -11.76 -10.14 -1.41
N ASN A 385 -12.26 -11.32 -1.05
CA ASN A 385 -13.13 -12.13 -1.90
C ASN A 385 -14.07 -12.97 -1.05
N GLU A 386 -15.17 -13.38 -1.68
CA GLU A 386 -16.26 -14.11 -1.05
C GLU A 386 -15.85 -15.51 -0.56
N GLU A 387 -14.91 -16.18 -1.22
CA GLU A 387 -14.45 -17.52 -0.81
C GLU A 387 -13.66 -17.46 0.51
N LEU A 388 -12.70 -16.54 0.61
CA LEU A 388 -11.92 -16.32 1.83
C LEU A 388 -12.80 -15.78 2.95
N ALA A 389 -13.68 -14.81 2.67
CA ALA A 389 -14.61 -14.30 3.67
C ALA A 389 -15.47 -15.41 4.28
N ARG A 390 -15.89 -16.37 3.45
CA ARG A 390 -16.67 -17.54 3.87
C ARG A 390 -15.85 -18.50 4.72
N SER A 391 -14.61 -18.79 4.33
CA SER A 391 -13.76 -19.75 5.05
C SER A 391 -13.40 -19.27 6.46
N LEU A 392 -13.42 -17.96 6.70
CA LEU A 392 -13.15 -17.35 8.00
C LEU A 392 -14.35 -17.34 8.96
N ARG A 393 -15.54 -17.77 8.55
CA ARG A 393 -16.77 -17.70 9.36
C ARG A 393 -17.11 -19.01 10.06
N THR A 394 -17.73 -18.93 11.23
CA THR A 394 -18.31 -20.10 11.93
C THR A 394 -19.70 -20.45 11.40
N PHE A 395 -20.36 -19.49 10.75
CA PHE A 395 -21.79 -19.52 10.42
C PHE A 395 -22.70 -19.75 11.64
N GLN A 396 -22.23 -19.33 12.81
CA GLN A 396 -22.98 -19.35 14.05
C GLN A 396 -22.91 -17.98 14.71
N LYS A 397 -24.08 -17.38 14.94
CA LYS A 397 -24.23 -16.08 15.61
C LYS A 397 -23.42 -14.95 14.95
N GLY A 398 -23.17 -15.06 13.65
CA GLY A 398 -22.41 -14.11 12.85
C GLY A 398 -20.92 -14.03 13.20
N GLN A 399 -20.35 -15.04 13.85
CA GLN A 399 -18.97 -15.00 14.35
C GLN A 399 -17.94 -15.42 13.30
N LEU A 400 -16.73 -14.88 13.46
CA LEU A 400 -15.52 -15.36 12.79
C LEU A 400 -14.95 -16.57 13.55
N ARG A 401 -14.31 -17.47 12.81
CA ARG A 401 -13.56 -18.59 13.37
C ARG A 401 -12.42 -18.04 14.23
N ASN A 402 -12.09 -18.78 15.27
CA ASN A 402 -11.01 -18.50 16.20
C ASN A 402 -10.36 -19.83 16.61
N SER A 403 -9.27 -19.74 17.34
CA SER A 403 -8.66 -20.88 18.01
C SER A 403 -8.37 -20.55 19.47
N PHE A 404 -8.12 -21.56 20.30
CA PHE A 404 -7.87 -21.39 21.73
C PHE A 404 -6.57 -22.06 22.21
N PRO A 405 -5.41 -21.77 21.58
CA PRO A 405 -4.14 -22.30 22.08
C PRO A 405 -3.94 -21.83 23.53
N PHE A 406 -3.68 -22.77 24.44
CA PHE A 406 -3.54 -22.51 25.87
C PHE A 406 -4.73 -21.76 26.53
N GLY A 407 -5.92 -21.86 25.94
CA GLY A 407 -7.15 -21.25 26.47
C GLY A 407 -7.33 -19.76 26.15
N ILE A 408 -6.48 -19.18 25.29
CA ILE A 408 -6.60 -17.79 24.84
C ILE A 408 -7.23 -17.74 23.44
N GLU A 409 -8.21 -16.86 23.24
CA GLU A 409 -8.79 -16.63 21.90
C GLU A 409 -7.76 -16.01 20.95
N GLU A 410 -7.35 -16.77 19.94
CA GLU A 410 -6.43 -16.36 18.89
C GLU A 410 -7.11 -16.51 17.51
N LEU A 411 -6.42 -16.06 16.46
CA LEU A 411 -6.86 -16.29 15.08
C LEU A 411 -7.03 -17.79 14.78
N PRO A 412 -7.85 -18.17 13.79
CA PRO A 412 -7.91 -19.56 13.34
C PRO A 412 -6.54 -20.04 12.85
N LEU A 413 -6.25 -21.32 13.08
CA LEU A 413 -4.99 -21.93 12.68
C LEU A 413 -4.99 -22.25 11.18
N ASN A 414 -3.89 -21.92 10.51
CA ASN A 414 -3.61 -22.36 9.16
C ASN A 414 -2.72 -23.61 9.19
N GLN A 415 -3.15 -24.67 8.49
CA GLN A 415 -2.44 -25.96 8.43
C GLN A 415 -1.53 -26.08 7.19
N ASP A 416 -1.53 -25.08 6.30
CA ASP A 416 -0.65 -25.06 5.14
C ASP A 416 0.80 -24.80 5.57
N PRO A 417 1.73 -25.77 5.40
CA PRO A 417 3.13 -25.58 5.78
C PRO A 417 3.81 -24.49 4.95
N GLY A 418 3.22 -24.07 3.83
CA GLY A 418 3.73 -23.02 2.97
C GLY A 418 3.46 -21.60 3.48
N VAL A 419 2.67 -21.39 4.55
CA VAL A 419 2.28 -20.02 5.02
C VAL A 419 3.13 -19.46 6.16
N CYS A 420 4.15 -20.18 6.61
CA CYS A 420 5.14 -19.73 7.60
C CYS A 420 6.49 -20.38 7.31
N GLU A 421 7.48 -20.07 8.14
CA GLU A 421 8.72 -20.84 8.15
C GLU A 421 8.48 -22.30 8.57
N PRO A 422 9.22 -23.28 8.02
CA PRO A 422 8.99 -24.71 8.28
C PRO A 422 9.12 -25.16 9.75
N TRP A 423 9.77 -24.36 10.59
CA TRP A 423 9.91 -24.61 12.04
C TRP A 423 8.88 -23.91 12.90
N ALA A 424 8.00 -23.09 12.30
CA ALA A 424 6.91 -22.47 13.03
C ALA A 424 5.99 -23.57 13.59
N GLN A 425 5.69 -23.48 14.89
CA GLN A 425 4.80 -24.41 15.59
C GLN A 425 3.33 -24.11 15.31
N VAL A 426 3.03 -22.89 14.90
CA VAL A 426 1.68 -22.41 14.59
C VAL A 426 1.74 -21.43 13.44
N CYS A 427 0.67 -21.39 12.66
CA CYS A 427 0.40 -20.38 11.66
C CYS A 427 -1.05 -19.95 11.79
N PHE A 428 -1.34 -18.70 11.44
CA PHE A 428 -2.69 -18.16 11.49
C PHE A 428 -3.22 -17.86 10.09
N GLU A 429 -4.54 -17.94 9.96
CA GLU A 429 -5.29 -17.45 8.80
C GLU A 429 -6.13 -16.23 9.19
N ALA A 430 -6.22 -15.27 8.28
CA ALA A 430 -7.03 -14.04 8.39
C ALA A 430 -7.45 -13.58 6.99
N GLY A 431 -8.05 -12.39 6.89
CA GLY A 431 -8.44 -11.79 5.60
C GLY A 431 -7.28 -11.39 4.70
N ASP A 432 -6.06 -11.24 5.25
CA ASP A 432 -4.84 -10.94 4.50
C ASP A 432 -3.77 -12.02 4.72
N ASP A 433 -3.12 -12.44 3.64
CA ASP A 433 -2.13 -13.53 3.63
C ASP A 433 -0.78 -13.16 4.25
N ARG A 434 -0.56 -11.90 4.64
CA ARG A 434 0.63 -11.45 5.37
C ARG A 434 0.42 -11.44 6.88
N VAL A 435 -0.66 -12.02 7.41
CA VAL A 435 -0.95 -12.02 8.85
C VAL A 435 0.21 -12.53 9.72
N ASN A 436 0.94 -13.54 9.25
CA ASN A 436 2.07 -14.14 9.98
C ASN A 436 3.39 -13.36 9.83
N GLN A 437 3.40 -12.24 9.10
CA GLN A 437 4.63 -11.55 8.72
C GLN A 437 5.48 -11.15 9.93
N VAL A 438 4.88 -10.65 11.00
CA VAL A 438 5.52 -10.39 12.30
C VAL A 438 4.54 -10.62 13.44
N VAL A 439 5.05 -11.06 14.59
CA VAL A 439 4.23 -11.36 15.78
C VAL A 439 3.34 -10.19 16.23
N SER A 440 3.81 -8.95 16.09
CA SER A 440 3.05 -7.76 16.45
C SER A 440 1.86 -7.50 15.52
N LEU A 441 1.95 -7.87 14.24
CA LEU A 441 0.83 -7.76 13.29
C LEU A 441 -0.26 -8.77 13.62
N VAL A 442 0.11 -10.01 13.96
CA VAL A 442 -0.82 -11.05 14.44
C VAL A 442 -1.67 -10.52 15.58
N GLN A 443 -1.05 -9.84 16.55
CA GLN A 443 -1.76 -9.38 17.75
C GLN A 443 -2.74 -8.22 17.46
N VAL A 444 -2.42 -7.34 16.51
CA VAL A 444 -3.40 -6.34 16.03
C VAL A 444 -4.56 -7.00 15.27
N GLN A 445 -4.30 -8.06 14.51
CA GLN A 445 -5.34 -8.85 13.84
C GLN A 445 -6.26 -9.57 14.84
N VAL A 446 -5.70 -10.16 15.90
CA VAL A 446 -6.45 -10.78 17.00
C VAL A 446 -7.35 -9.76 17.69
N LEU A 447 -6.88 -8.53 17.91
CA LEU A 447 -7.68 -7.46 18.51
C LEU A 447 -8.97 -7.22 17.71
N PHE A 448 -8.89 -7.10 16.38
CA PHE A 448 -10.06 -6.86 15.54
C PHE A 448 -10.94 -8.10 15.32
N LEU A 449 -10.37 -9.31 15.33
CA LEU A 449 -11.14 -10.56 15.39
C LEU A 449 -12.02 -10.59 16.65
N ARG A 450 -11.42 -10.34 17.82
CA ARG A 450 -12.12 -10.32 19.11
C ARG A 450 -13.19 -9.24 19.14
N GLU A 451 -12.91 -8.06 18.58
CA GLU A 451 -13.90 -6.99 18.48
C GLU A 451 -15.10 -7.39 17.62
N HIS A 452 -14.87 -8.01 16.46
CA HIS A 452 -15.96 -8.55 15.64
C HIS A 452 -16.80 -9.57 16.42
N ASN A 453 -16.17 -10.56 17.07
CA ASN A 453 -16.88 -11.59 17.81
C ASN A 453 -17.63 -11.02 19.04
N ARG A 454 -17.09 -9.97 19.68
CA ARG A 454 -17.76 -9.22 20.75
C ARG A 454 -19.01 -8.51 20.25
N VAL A 455 -18.91 -7.76 19.14
CA VAL A 455 -20.05 -7.06 18.54
C VAL A 455 -21.11 -8.04 18.05
N ALA A 456 -20.72 -9.10 17.33
CA ALA A 456 -21.62 -10.15 16.85
C ALA A 456 -22.35 -10.84 18.02
N GLY A 457 -21.64 -11.14 19.11
CA GLY A 457 -22.24 -11.71 20.32
C GLY A 457 -23.31 -10.82 20.96
N ILE A 458 -23.03 -9.50 21.04
CA ILE A 458 -24.00 -8.51 21.55
C ILE A 458 -25.21 -8.42 20.61
N LEU A 459 -24.99 -8.30 19.30
CA LEU A 459 -26.05 -8.18 18.29
C LEU A 459 -26.95 -9.42 18.26
N SER A 460 -26.37 -10.62 18.32
CA SER A 460 -27.11 -11.88 18.37
C SER A 460 -27.95 -12.00 19.66
N HIS A 461 -27.46 -11.45 20.78
CA HIS A 461 -28.21 -11.43 22.04
C HIS A 461 -29.37 -10.44 22.02
N VAL A 462 -29.14 -9.22 21.53
CA VAL A 462 -30.15 -8.14 21.50
C VAL A 462 -31.18 -8.35 20.39
N ASN A 463 -30.77 -8.98 19.28
CA ASN A 463 -31.64 -9.32 18.15
C ASN A 463 -31.69 -10.84 17.90
N PRO A 464 -32.37 -11.63 18.76
CA PRO A 464 -32.44 -13.09 18.59
C PRO A 464 -33.14 -13.55 17.31
N HIS A 465 -33.85 -12.64 16.63
CA HIS A 465 -34.59 -12.90 15.39
C HIS A 465 -33.73 -12.69 14.13
N TRP A 466 -32.52 -12.12 14.26
CA TRP A 466 -31.61 -11.94 13.13
C TRP A 466 -30.97 -13.27 12.73
N SER A 467 -30.82 -13.47 11.42
CA SER A 467 -30.05 -14.60 10.88
C SER A 467 -28.56 -14.43 11.16
N ASP A 468 -27.80 -15.54 11.08
CA ASP A 468 -26.33 -15.51 11.12
C ASP A 468 -25.74 -14.45 10.19
N GLU A 469 -26.22 -14.43 8.93
CA GLU A 469 -25.77 -13.48 7.92
C GLU A 469 -26.04 -12.03 8.32
N THR A 470 -27.21 -11.75 8.88
CA THR A 470 -27.55 -10.39 9.31
C THR A 470 -26.64 -9.94 10.45
N VAL A 471 -26.40 -10.81 11.43
CA VAL A 471 -25.49 -10.52 12.55
C VAL A 471 -24.06 -10.30 12.05
N TYR A 472 -23.56 -11.17 11.16
CA TYR A 472 -22.21 -11.05 10.59
C TYR A 472 -22.03 -9.73 9.85
N GLN A 473 -22.96 -9.36 8.96
CA GLN A 473 -22.83 -8.16 8.14
C GLN A 473 -22.98 -6.87 8.98
N GLU A 474 -23.87 -6.84 9.96
CA GLU A 474 -23.99 -5.70 10.87
C GLU A 474 -22.77 -5.58 11.80
N ALA A 475 -22.22 -6.69 12.32
CA ALA A 475 -20.97 -6.67 13.07
C ALA A 475 -19.80 -6.19 12.21
N ARG A 476 -19.65 -6.72 10.99
CA ARG A 476 -18.66 -6.27 10.00
C ARG A 476 -18.79 -4.76 9.75
N LYS A 477 -20.00 -4.28 9.49
CA LYS A 477 -20.27 -2.85 9.22
C LYS A 477 -19.90 -1.94 10.39
N ILE A 478 -20.18 -2.35 11.63
CA ILE A 478 -19.82 -1.59 12.84
C ILE A 478 -18.30 -1.54 13.01
N VAL A 479 -17.62 -2.69 12.94
CA VAL A 479 -16.16 -2.75 13.10
C VAL A 479 -15.43 -1.97 12.00
N ILE A 480 -15.95 -1.98 10.76
CA ILE A 480 -15.43 -1.13 9.68
C ILE A 480 -15.58 0.36 10.04
N ALA A 481 -16.70 0.76 10.63
CA ALA A 481 -16.90 2.15 11.04
C ALA A 481 -15.94 2.56 12.18
N GLU A 482 -15.72 1.68 13.16
CA GLU A 482 -14.71 1.88 14.21
C GLU A 482 -13.32 2.02 13.60
N LEU A 483 -12.96 1.13 12.66
CA LEU A 483 -11.68 1.17 11.96
C LEU A 483 -11.48 2.48 11.20
N GLN A 484 -12.47 2.90 10.40
CA GLN A 484 -12.42 4.17 9.66
C GLN A 484 -12.28 5.36 10.61
N ARG A 485 -12.99 5.37 11.73
CA ARG A 485 -12.89 6.43 12.74
C ARG A 485 -11.48 6.51 13.33
N ILE A 486 -10.89 5.37 13.72
CA ILE A 486 -9.51 5.32 14.23
C ILE A 486 -8.54 5.83 13.15
N VAL A 487 -8.69 5.39 11.90
CA VAL A 487 -7.81 5.82 10.81
C VAL A 487 -7.86 7.32 10.60
N TYR A 488 -9.03 7.91 10.43
CA TYR A 488 -9.15 9.32 10.04
C TYR A 488 -8.98 10.30 11.22
N ASN A 489 -9.42 9.95 12.42
CA ASN A 489 -9.42 10.87 13.56
C ASN A 489 -8.28 10.64 14.56
N GLU A 490 -7.62 9.49 14.54
CA GLU A 490 -6.55 9.18 15.51
C GLU A 490 -5.21 8.92 14.81
N TYR A 491 -5.15 8.02 13.83
CA TYR A 491 -3.90 7.64 13.19
C TYR A 491 -3.41 8.68 12.18
N LEU A 492 -4.24 9.02 11.17
CA LEU A 492 -3.86 9.90 10.07
C LEU A 492 -3.35 11.27 10.55
N PRO A 493 -3.98 11.94 11.54
CA PRO A 493 -3.51 13.24 12.02
C PRO A 493 -2.16 13.19 12.74
N LEU A 494 -1.79 12.03 13.32
CA LEU A 494 -0.45 11.82 13.89
C LEU A 494 0.61 11.64 12.80
N VAL A 495 0.22 11.17 11.61
CA VAL A 495 1.12 10.95 10.47
C VAL A 495 1.32 12.22 9.64
N VAL A 496 0.23 12.89 9.22
CA VAL A 496 0.31 14.06 8.33
C VAL A 496 0.30 15.39 9.08
N GLY A 497 0.04 15.37 10.38
CA GLY A 497 -0.17 16.54 11.22
C GLY A 497 -1.63 16.99 11.29
N TRP A 498 -2.07 17.38 12.49
CA TRP A 498 -3.45 17.81 12.78
C TRP A 498 -3.91 18.98 11.90
N ASP A 499 -3.06 19.98 11.71
CA ASP A 499 -3.39 21.15 10.90
C ASP A 499 -3.62 20.77 9.43
N LYS A 500 -2.82 19.84 8.89
CA LYS A 500 -2.98 19.34 7.52
C LYS A 500 -4.21 18.46 7.38
N ALA A 501 -4.44 17.55 8.33
CA ALA A 501 -5.65 16.73 8.32
C ALA A 501 -6.92 17.59 8.34
N LYS A 502 -6.94 18.66 9.16
CA LYS A 502 -8.03 19.62 9.19
C LYS A 502 -8.13 20.46 7.92
N GLN A 503 -7.00 20.97 7.41
CA GLN A 503 -6.94 21.77 6.17
C GLN A 503 -7.56 20.99 5.01
N TYR A 504 -7.25 19.70 4.86
CA TYR A 504 -7.76 18.87 3.78
C TYR A 504 -9.14 18.25 4.05
N GLY A 505 -9.81 18.60 5.16
CA GLY A 505 -11.12 18.06 5.51
C GLY A 505 -11.13 16.55 5.74
N LEU A 506 -10.01 15.98 6.21
CA LEU A 506 -9.83 14.54 6.41
C LEU A 506 -10.35 14.06 7.77
N LEU A 507 -10.64 14.99 8.68
CA LEU A 507 -11.19 14.68 9.99
C LEU A 507 -12.71 14.58 9.91
N ASP A 508 -13.27 13.52 10.48
CA ASP A 508 -14.70 13.46 10.70
C ASP A 508 -15.07 14.33 11.92
N VAL A 509 -15.58 15.53 11.63
CA VAL A 509 -15.94 16.57 12.61
C VAL A 509 -17.44 16.71 12.82
N GLN A 510 -18.27 15.94 12.09
CA GLN A 510 -19.72 16.07 12.13
C GLN A 510 -20.33 15.07 13.12
N ASP A 511 -21.30 15.53 13.89
CA ASP A 511 -22.16 14.65 14.69
C ASP A 511 -23.27 14.08 13.78
N GLY A 512 -23.44 12.76 13.75
CA GLY A 512 -24.51 12.09 13.00
C GLY A 512 -24.10 11.57 11.63
N TYR A 513 -24.98 11.68 10.64
CA TYR A 513 -24.74 11.20 9.27
C TYR A 513 -24.14 12.30 8.40
N THR A 514 -23.24 11.91 7.49
CA THR A 514 -22.63 12.79 6.48
C THR A 514 -23.21 12.53 5.09
N GLU A 515 -23.38 13.58 4.30
CA GLU A 515 -23.76 13.51 2.88
C GLU A 515 -22.56 13.68 1.94
N GLN A 516 -21.33 13.55 2.45
CA GLN A 516 -20.09 13.78 1.70
C GLN A 516 -19.79 12.74 0.60
N TYR A 517 -20.59 11.67 0.48
CA TYR A 517 -20.41 10.70 -0.60
C TYR A 517 -20.63 11.37 -1.97
N SER A 518 -19.64 11.22 -2.85
CA SER A 518 -19.73 11.66 -4.23
C SER A 518 -19.40 10.50 -5.18
N SER A 519 -20.37 10.14 -6.02
CA SER A 519 -20.21 9.08 -7.04
C SER A 519 -19.23 9.46 -8.17
N ASN A 520 -18.78 10.72 -8.21
CA ASN A 520 -17.78 11.21 -9.16
C ASN A 520 -16.34 11.08 -8.66
N ILE A 521 -16.13 10.80 -7.37
CA ILE A 521 -14.80 10.54 -6.84
C ILE A 521 -14.43 9.09 -7.15
N LYS A 522 -13.24 8.90 -7.71
CA LYS A 522 -12.68 7.58 -7.99
C LYS A 522 -11.88 7.11 -6.76
N PRO A 523 -12.36 6.09 -6.03
CA PRO A 523 -11.74 5.64 -4.78
C PRO A 523 -10.63 4.63 -5.09
N VAL A 524 -9.60 5.06 -5.83
CA VAL A 524 -8.50 4.18 -6.25
C VAL A 524 -7.22 4.63 -5.58
N VAL A 525 -6.48 3.67 -5.02
CA VAL A 525 -5.18 3.94 -4.43
C VAL A 525 -4.20 4.35 -5.51
N LEU A 526 -3.43 5.39 -5.22
CA LEU A 526 -2.38 5.88 -6.12
C LEU A 526 -1.15 4.98 -6.05
N SER A 527 -0.51 4.76 -7.21
CA SER A 527 0.76 4.04 -7.33
C SER A 527 1.85 4.66 -6.47
N GLU A 528 1.82 5.98 -6.31
CA GLU A 528 2.72 6.77 -5.47
C GLU A 528 2.52 6.46 -3.99
N VAL A 529 1.28 6.25 -3.55
CA VAL A 529 0.97 5.90 -2.16
C VAL A 529 1.45 4.47 -1.85
N SER A 530 1.11 3.51 -2.69
CA SER A 530 1.48 2.09 -2.51
C SER A 530 2.98 1.81 -2.75
N GLY A 531 3.56 2.48 -3.75
CA GLY A 531 4.93 2.28 -4.20
C GLY A 531 5.97 3.09 -3.41
N THR A 532 5.58 4.19 -2.75
CA THR A 532 6.53 5.08 -2.05
C THR A 532 5.98 5.71 -0.79
N ALA A 533 4.94 6.55 -0.86
CA ALA A 533 4.61 7.47 0.22
C ALA A 533 4.23 6.73 1.51
N PHE A 534 3.39 5.69 1.44
CA PHE A 534 2.99 4.92 2.63
C PHE A 534 4.07 3.93 3.11
N ARG A 535 5.22 3.86 2.42
CA ARG A 535 6.39 3.09 2.85
C ARG A 535 7.28 3.84 3.83
N PHE A 536 6.93 5.09 4.19
CA PHE A 536 7.58 5.82 5.27
C PHE A 536 7.63 5.00 6.57
N GLY A 537 6.61 4.16 6.82
CA GLY A 537 6.55 3.29 8.00
C GLY A 537 7.74 2.34 8.13
N HIS A 538 8.47 2.03 7.05
CA HIS A 538 9.66 1.18 7.14
C HIS A 538 10.83 1.85 7.90
N SER A 539 10.90 3.19 7.95
CA SER A 539 11.88 3.88 8.79
C SER A 539 11.48 3.92 10.26
N THR A 540 10.18 3.72 10.58
CA THR A 540 9.68 3.76 11.96
C THR A 540 9.82 2.41 12.69
N VAL A 541 10.32 1.38 12.01
CA VAL A 541 10.48 0.02 12.55
C VAL A 541 11.71 -0.10 13.44
N GLN A 542 11.52 -0.70 14.62
CA GLN A 542 12.60 -1.07 15.54
C GLN A 542 13.40 -2.29 15.04
N GLY A 543 14.72 -2.29 15.25
CA GLY A 543 15.57 -3.46 14.93
C GLY A 543 15.37 -4.68 15.84
N HIS A 544 14.65 -4.50 16.95
CA HIS A 544 14.30 -5.53 17.91
C HIS A 544 12.95 -5.22 18.55
N PHE A 545 12.27 -6.24 19.06
CA PHE A 545 11.02 -6.12 19.80
C PHE A 545 11.25 -6.55 21.25
N ARG A 546 10.94 -5.68 22.22
CA ARG A 546 11.04 -6.02 23.64
C ARG A 546 9.68 -6.47 24.15
N ILE A 547 9.53 -7.76 24.44
CA ILE A 547 8.31 -8.36 24.96
C ILE A 547 8.34 -8.23 26.49
N GLN A 548 7.46 -7.41 27.03
CA GLN A 548 7.31 -7.20 28.46
C GLN A 548 6.27 -8.18 29.00
N HIS A 549 6.75 -9.19 29.73
CA HIS A 549 5.90 -10.19 30.36
C HIS A 549 5.45 -9.76 31.75
N ARG A 550 4.19 -10.04 32.11
CA ARG A 550 3.69 -9.77 33.47
C ARG A 550 4.40 -10.58 34.56
N HIS A 551 4.74 -11.83 34.28
CA HIS A 551 5.27 -12.80 35.27
C HIS A 551 6.61 -13.39 34.88
N ALA A 552 7.29 -12.84 33.87
CA ALA A 552 8.60 -13.28 33.42
C ALA A 552 9.50 -12.07 33.10
N PRO A 553 10.83 -12.25 33.03
CA PRO A 553 11.73 -11.19 32.59
C PRO A 553 11.39 -10.72 31.17
N THR A 554 11.63 -9.43 30.88
CA THR A 554 11.49 -8.90 29.52
C THR A 554 12.39 -9.65 28.53
N GLU A 555 11.81 -10.14 27.43
CA GLU A 555 12.54 -10.74 26.31
C GLU A 555 12.88 -9.66 25.28
N THR A 556 14.11 -9.64 24.75
CA THR A 556 14.46 -8.77 23.60
C THR A 556 14.72 -9.66 22.39
N VAL A 557 13.84 -9.58 21.39
CA VAL A 557 13.90 -10.42 20.19
C VAL A 557 14.35 -9.58 19.00
N PRO A 558 15.46 -9.92 18.31
CA PRO A 558 15.81 -9.26 17.06
C PRO A 558 14.68 -9.39 16.03
N LEU A 559 14.38 -8.32 15.31
CA LEU A 559 13.23 -8.28 14.38
C LEU A 559 13.26 -9.46 13.39
N HIS A 560 14.43 -9.76 12.83
CA HIS A 560 14.60 -10.82 11.83
C HIS A 560 14.26 -12.23 12.34
N ARG A 561 14.20 -12.45 13.65
CA ARG A 561 13.80 -13.71 14.29
C ARG A 561 12.30 -13.84 14.51
N THR A 562 11.53 -12.83 14.11
CA THR A 562 10.06 -12.81 14.26
C THR A 562 9.33 -12.96 12.94
N PHE A 563 10.05 -12.88 11.81
CA PHE A 563 9.42 -12.91 10.51
C PHE A 563 8.85 -14.29 10.19
N ASN A 564 7.58 -14.35 9.77
CA ASN A 564 6.89 -15.56 9.34
C ASN A 564 6.93 -16.72 10.36
N ASP A 565 7.16 -16.42 11.64
CA ASP A 565 7.15 -17.38 12.73
C ASP A 565 6.36 -16.78 13.91
N PRO A 566 5.04 -17.02 13.97
CA PRO A 566 4.21 -16.49 15.04
C PRO A 566 4.26 -17.37 16.30
N SER A 567 5.10 -18.41 16.37
CA SER A 567 5.14 -19.38 17.50
C SER A 567 5.33 -18.73 18.87
N ARG A 568 5.90 -17.51 18.91
CA ARG A 568 6.09 -16.75 20.15
C ARG A 568 4.78 -16.26 20.77
N VAL A 569 3.65 -16.33 20.07
CA VAL A 569 2.34 -16.01 20.64
C VAL A 569 1.76 -17.18 21.45
N LEU A 570 2.40 -18.36 21.44
CA LEU A 570 1.96 -19.56 22.15
C LEU A 570 2.27 -19.51 23.65
N THR A 571 1.77 -18.50 24.36
CA THR A 571 1.91 -18.35 25.81
C THR A 571 0.61 -17.84 26.46
N PRO A 572 0.26 -18.24 27.71
CA PRO A 572 -0.98 -17.86 28.40
C PRO A 572 -1.27 -16.35 28.54
N THR A 573 -0.26 -15.49 28.36
CA THR A 573 -0.37 -14.03 28.52
C THR A 573 0.01 -13.27 27.25
N SER A 574 0.16 -13.97 26.11
CA SER A 574 0.68 -13.40 24.86
C SER A 574 -0.03 -12.10 24.49
N PHE A 575 -1.34 -12.14 24.29
CA PHE A 575 -2.11 -10.99 23.82
C PHE A 575 -1.91 -9.73 24.67
N ASP A 576 -2.01 -9.88 25.99
CA ASP A 576 -1.84 -8.76 26.94
C ASP A 576 -0.39 -8.26 26.95
N ASP A 577 0.59 -9.17 26.96
CA ASP A 577 2.01 -8.84 26.98
C ASP A 577 2.41 -8.09 25.69
N TYR A 578 1.94 -8.53 24.52
CA TYR A 578 2.22 -7.89 23.23
C TYR A 578 1.55 -6.52 23.10
N LEU A 579 0.26 -6.39 23.43
CA LEU A 579 -0.42 -5.09 23.37
C LEU A 579 0.19 -4.08 24.34
N PHE A 580 0.52 -4.51 25.57
CA PHE A 580 1.22 -3.66 26.52
C PHE A 580 2.59 -3.24 25.98
N SER A 581 3.36 -4.19 25.43
CA SER A 581 4.68 -3.92 24.84
C SER A 581 4.62 -2.94 23.67
N LEU A 582 3.60 -3.05 22.81
CA LEU A 582 3.37 -2.11 21.69
C LEU A 582 3.05 -0.70 22.18
N GLY A 583 2.28 -0.58 23.26
CA GLY A 583 1.95 0.71 23.88
C GLY A 583 3.10 1.35 24.66
N ALA A 584 4.00 0.53 25.23
CA ALA A 584 5.06 0.98 26.12
C ALA A 584 6.38 1.35 25.42
N GLN A 585 6.59 0.91 24.17
CA GLN A 585 7.83 1.15 23.43
C GLN A 585 7.66 2.27 22.40
N PRO A 586 8.66 3.14 22.20
CA PRO A 586 8.63 4.11 21.11
C PRO A 586 8.81 3.44 19.75
N GLN A 587 8.18 3.96 18.71
CA GLN A 587 8.61 3.68 17.33
C GLN A 587 9.90 4.45 16.99
N GLN A 588 10.54 4.14 15.87
CA GLN A 588 11.62 4.98 15.31
C GLN A 588 11.05 6.24 14.62
N GLN A 589 11.88 7.25 14.41
CA GLN A 589 11.49 8.46 13.67
C GLN A 589 11.31 8.21 12.17
N VAL A 590 10.61 9.14 11.50
CA VAL A 590 10.59 9.18 10.04
C VAL A 590 11.81 9.94 9.56
N ASP A 591 12.86 9.21 9.17
CA ASP A 591 14.10 9.80 8.70
C ASP A 591 14.84 8.85 7.73
N PRO A 592 16.01 9.23 7.18
CA PRO A 592 16.81 8.36 6.32
C PRO A 592 17.49 7.18 7.03
N SER A 593 16.91 6.63 8.10
CA SER A 593 17.41 5.45 8.80
C SER A 593 16.48 4.26 8.56
N ILE A 594 17.05 3.08 8.28
CA ILE A 594 16.30 1.82 8.25
C ILE A 594 17.15 0.75 8.91
N THR A 595 16.57 0.05 9.88
CA THR A 595 17.30 -0.96 10.65
C THR A 595 17.91 -2.06 9.77
N LEU A 596 19.07 -2.58 10.17
CA LEU A 596 19.75 -3.70 9.51
C LEU A 596 18.88 -4.97 9.49
N GLY A 597 17.94 -5.10 10.45
CA GLY A 597 16.91 -6.13 10.44
C GLY A 597 16.08 -6.15 9.15
N LEU A 598 15.95 -5.01 8.47
CA LEU A 598 15.23 -4.84 7.20
C LEU A 598 16.16 -4.65 5.98
N THR A 599 17.39 -4.14 6.15
CA THR A 599 18.30 -3.87 5.02
C THR A 599 19.37 -4.94 4.78
N GLY A 600 19.47 -5.94 5.65
CA GLY A 600 20.37 -7.09 5.47
C GLY A 600 19.79 -8.43 5.95
N PHE A 601 18.81 -8.41 6.85
CA PHE A 601 18.19 -9.62 7.40
C PHE A 601 16.70 -9.76 7.11
N LEU A 602 16.17 -9.01 6.13
CA LEU A 602 14.76 -9.11 5.78
C LEU A 602 14.46 -10.55 5.34
N PHE A 603 13.61 -11.22 6.13
CA PHE A 603 13.29 -12.63 5.95
C PHE A 603 14.52 -13.55 5.79
N ALA A 604 15.60 -13.27 6.53
CA ALA A 604 16.78 -14.14 6.52
C ALA A 604 16.47 -15.56 7.03
N ALA A 605 15.43 -15.72 7.85
CA ALA A 605 15.05 -16.99 8.45
C ALA A 605 16.23 -17.61 9.22
N GLN A 606 16.71 -18.82 8.86
CA GLN A 606 17.93 -19.42 9.44
C GLN A 606 19.22 -19.10 8.66
N ASN A 607 19.13 -18.38 7.54
CA ASN A 607 20.27 -18.01 6.71
C ASN A 607 21.09 -16.87 7.36
N PRO A 608 22.40 -16.77 7.02
CA PRO A 608 23.26 -15.71 7.56
C PRO A 608 22.94 -14.31 7.02
N PHE A 609 22.09 -14.19 5.99
CA PHE A 609 21.60 -12.95 5.42
C PHE A 609 20.20 -13.17 4.82
N GLY A 610 19.48 -12.07 4.59
CA GLY A 610 18.19 -12.04 3.90
C GLY A 610 18.21 -11.07 2.72
N SER A 611 17.07 -10.46 2.43
CA SER A 611 16.97 -9.39 1.43
C SER A 611 17.18 -8.01 2.06
N ASP A 612 16.99 -6.96 1.25
CA ASP A 612 17.08 -5.56 1.64
C ASP A 612 15.79 -4.82 1.25
N LEU A 613 14.94 -4.54 2.24
CA LEU A 613 13.65 -3.87 2.05
C LEU A 613 13.78 -2.49 1.42
N ALA A 614 14.84 -1.74 1.76
CA ALA A 614 15.05 -0.41 1.21
C ALA A 614 15.39 -0.50 -0.28
N SER A 615 16.24 -1.45 -0.65
CA SER A 615 16.53 -1.76 -2.06
C SER A 615 15.27 -2.21 -2.80
N LEU A 616 14.44 -3.06 -2.19
CA LEU A 616 13.16 -3.50 -2.76
C LEU A 616 12.21 -2.31 -2.98
N ASN A 617 12.14 -1.35 -2.05
CA ASN A 617 11.30 -0.16 -2.19
C ASN A 617 11.73 0.70 -3.39
N ILE A 618 13.03 0.97 -3.51
CA ILE A 618 13.59 1.76 -4.63
C ILE A 618 13.34 1.05 -5.96
N GLN A 619 13.61 -0.26 -6.02
CA GLN A 619 13.42 -1.05 -7.23
C GLN A 619 11.92 -1.16 -7.59
N ARG A 620 11.04 -1.24 -6.59
CA ARG A 620 9.58 -1.22 -6.79
C ARG A 620 9.09 0.12 -7.31
N GLY A 621 9.67 1.24 -6.88
CA GLY A 621 9.40 2.55 -7.48
C GLY A 621 9.71 2.60 -8.98
N ARG A 622 10.80 1.93 -9.42
CA ARG A 622 11.14 1.80 -10.85
C ARG A 622 10.17 0.90 -11.60
N ASP A 623 9.73 -0.18 -10.99
CA ASP A 623 8.76 -1.12 -11.56
C ASP A 623 7.36 -0.49 -11.75
N HIS A 624 6.92 0.31 -10.78
CA HIS A 624 5.72 1.15 -10.89
C HIS A 624 5.89 2.35 -11.85
N ALA A 625 7.10 2.57 -12.38
CA ALA A 625 7.44 3.74 -13.19
C ALA A 625 7.06 5.06 -12.53
N LEU A 626 7.41 5.20 -11.25
CA LEU A 626 7.21 6.46 -10.54
C LEU A 626 8.18 7.52 -11.05
N ARG A 627 7.70 8.76 -11.07
CA ARG A 627 8.49 9.93 -11.48
C ARG A 627 9.62 10.23 -10.48
N PRO A 628 10.69 10.94 -10.89
CA PRO A 628 11.72 11.40 -9.96
C PRO A 628 11.16 12.38 -8.93
N TYR A 629 11.88 12.56 -7.82
CA TYR A 629 11.47 13.40 -6.68
C TYR A 629 11.01 14.80 -7.09
N ASN A 630 11.75 15.49 -7.97
CA ASN A 630 11.46 16.88 -8.37
C ASN A 630 10.15 17.06 -9.16
N ASP A 631 9.52 15.98 -9.63
CA ASP A 631 8.25 16.06 -10.36
C ASP A 631 7.04 16.13 -9.41
N TYR A 632 7.22 15.75 -8.13
CA TYR A 632 6.21 15.82 -7.07
C TYR A 632 6.46 17.04 -6.16
#